data_AF-A0A7T4R422-F1
#
_entry.id   AF-A0A7T4R422-F1
#
_cell.length_a   1.000
_cell.length_b   1.000
_cell.length_c   1.000
_cell.angle_alpha   90.00
_cell.angle_beta   90.00
_cell.angle_gamma   90.00
#
_symmetry.space_group_name_H-M   'P 1'
#
loop_
_entity.id
_entity.type
_entity.pdbx_description
1 polymer ?
#
loop_
_entity_poly.entity_id
_entity_poly.type
_entity_poly.pdbx_seq_one_letter_code
_entity_poly.pdbx_strand_id
1 'polypeptide(L)'
;MDHVLCDYEEAWAKQQNLFPGLEFPQSQPGMYIGMNPLPGAIETYRWLDDHPETDVYILTAPSVHNSHCYSEKRDWVEKYLGLSVVENLIITPHKNLNKGHYLIDDMASGKGQESFEGSLILFGSNEFPDWASVRAFFEKSLDPNGSLAKTGPWDAFFNSESGVTDDFGLNQEDRDWLNMKPEGKEDLD
;
A
#
# COMPACT_ATOMS: atom_id res chain seq x y z
N MET A 1 -1.85 2.95 2.81
CA MET A 1 -0.79 2.34 1.98
C MET A 1 0.53 3.02 2.32
N ASP A 2 0.66 4.31 2.02
CA ASP A 2 1.75 5.15 2.56
C ASP A 2 1.76 5.04 4.09
N HIS A 3 2.96 4.94 4.70
CA HIS A 3 3.19 4.74 6.14
C HIS A 3 2.53 3.50 6.79
N VAL A 4 1.87 2.64 6.01
CA VAL A 4 1.21 1.43 6.51
C VAL A 4 1.78 0.19 5.82
N LEU A 5 1.63 0.08 4.50
CA LEU A 5 2.25 -0.98 3.71
C LEU A 5 3.64 -0.56 3.20
N CYS A 6 3.85 0.74 2.97
CA CYS A 6 5.02 1.30 2.29
C CYS A 6 5.80 2.25 3.20
N ASP A 7 7.12 2.23 3.10
CA ASP A 7 8.02 3.19 3.73
C ASP A 7 8.03 4.50 2.94
N TYR A 8 7.04 5.34 3.23
CA TYR A 8 6.89 6.64 2.61
C TYR A 8 7.97 7.63 3.09
N GLU A 9 8.40 7.54 4.35
CA GLU A 9 9.43 8.43 4.91
C GLU A 9 10.76 8.24 4.16
N GLU A 10 11.18 7.00 3.94
CA GLU A 10 12.41 6.71 3.20
C GLU A 10 12.33 7.23 1.76
N ALA A 11 11.20 7.00 1.07
CA ALA A 11 11.00 7.46 -0.30
C ALA A 11 10.95 8.99 -0.40
N TRP A 12 10.28 9.65 0.55
CA TRP A 12 10.19 11.09 0.61
C TRP A 12 11.56 11.73 0.87
N ALA A 13 12.32 11.20 1.83
CA ALA A 13 13.68 11.66 2.11
C ALA A 13 14.61 11.48 0.91
N LYS A 14 14.51 10.36 0.17
CA LYS A 14 15.24 10.16 -1.09
C LYS A 14 14.92 11.26 -2.10
N GLN A 15 13.63 11.56 -2.33
CA GLN A 15 13.23 12.61 -3.27
C GLN A 15 13.67 14.01 -2.82
N GLN A 16 13.57 14.31 -1.53
CA GLN A 16 14.03 15.59 -0.99
C GLN A 16 15.55 15.77 -1.17
N ASN A 17 16.33 14.71 -0.97
CA ASN A 17 17.78 14.74 -1.17
C ASN A 17 18.16 14.94 -2.65
N LEU A 18 17.40 14.34 -3.58
CA LEU A 18 17.59 14.52 -5.02
C LEU A 18 17.16 15.91 -5.50
N PHE A 19 16.09 16.46 -4.92
CA PHE A 19 15.49 17.73 -5.31
C PHE A 19 15.23 18.66 -4.09
N PRO A 20 16.28 19.22 -3.46
CA PRO A 20 16.12 19.98 -2.20
C PRO A 20 15.26 21.26 -2.32
N GLY A 21 15.12 21.80 -3.53
CA GLY A 21 14.32 23.00 -3.81
C GLY A 21 12.85 22.73 -4.13
N LEU A 22 12.43 21.46 -4.14
CA LEU A 22 11.06 21.08 -4.49
C LEU A 22 10.16 21.13 -3.25
N GLU A 23 9.11 21.95 -3.30
CA GLU A 23 8.17 22.13 -2.19
C GLU A 23 7.40 20.83 -1.86
N PHE A 24 7.09 20.03 -2.89
CA PHE A 24 6.36 18.77 -2.77
C PHE A 24 7.20 17.62 -3.34
N PRO A 25 8.15 17.03 -2.59
CA PRO A 25 8.96 15.90 -3.06
C PRO A 25 8.13 14.73 -3.60
N GLN A 26 6.94 14.51 -3.03
CA GLN A 26 5.99 13.50 -3.46
C GLN A 26 5.28 13.77 -4.80
N SER A 27 5.46 14.96 -5.37
CA SER A 27 4.96 15.28 -6.71
C SER A 27 5.71 14.57 -7.83
N GLN A 28 6.89 14.01 -7.54
CA GLN A 28 7.76 13.45 -8.57
C GLN A 28 7.29 12.06 -9.01
N PRO A 29 7.25 11.79 -10.33
CA PRO A 29 7.03 10.44 -10.82
C PRO A 29 8.19 9.52 -10.39
N GLY A 30 7.88 8.24 -10.21
CA GLY A 30 8.77 7.20 -9.72
C GLY A 30 8.84 7.10 -8.19
N MET A 31 8.31 8.07 -7.44
CA MET A 31 8.36 8.01 -5.98
C MET A 31 7.55 6.82 -5.45
N TYR A 32 6.31 6.63 -5.90
CA TYR A 32 5.38 5.70 -5.25
C TYR A 32 5.72 4.24 -5.61
N ILE A 33 6.05 3.96 -6.86
CA ILE A 33 6.48 2.62 -7.29
C ILE A 33 7.85 2.23 -6.70
N GLY A 34 8.67 3.24 -6.38
CA GLY A 34 9.99 3.07 -5.77
C GLY A 34 9.99 2.88 -4.24
N MET A 35 8.83 2.90 -3.59
CA MET A 35 8.75 2.70 -2.14
C MET A 35 9.08 1.25 -1.74
N ASN A 36 9.82 1.09 -0.65
CA ASN A 36 10.02 -0.22 -0.04
C ASN A 36 8.80 -0.59 0.83
N PRO A 37 8.47 -1.87 1.01
CA PRO A 37 7.49 -2.28 2.00
C PRO A 37 7.99 -2.03 3.44
N LEU A 38 7.08 -1.72 4.36
CA LEU A 38 7.42 -1.68 5.79
C LEU A 38 7.70 -3.09 6.34
N PRO A 39 8.53 -3.23 7.39
CA PRO A 39 8.79 -4.52 8.03
C PRO A 39 7.49 -5.22 8.46
N GLY A 40 7.33 -6.49 8.07
CA GLY A 40 6.15 -7.30 8.38
C GLY A 40 4.89 -6.98 7.55
N ALA A 41 4.90 -5.93 6.72
CA ALA A 41 3.73 -5.50 5.97
C ALA A 41 3.21 -6.57 4.99
N ILE A 42 4.11 -7.07 4.13
CA ILE A 42 3.75 -8.05 3.10
C ILE A 42 3.33 -9.37 3.74
N GLU A 43 4.06 -9.83 4.76
CA GLU A 43 3.75 -11.08 5.48
C GLU A 43 2.37 -11.01 6.14
N THR A 44 2.10 -9.97 6.93
CA THR A 44 0.81 -9.84 7.63
C THR A 44 -0.34 -9.58 6.66
N TYR A 45 -0.11 -8.81 5.59
CA TYR A 45 -1.12 -8.64 4.54
C TYR A 45 -1.52 -9.99 3.95
N ARG A 46 -0.55 -10.81 3.54
CA ARG A 46 -0.83 -12.14 2.96
C ARG A 46 -1.52 -13.06 3.95
N TRP A 47 -1.07 -13.06 5.19
CA TRP A 47 -1.71 -13.86 6.23
C TRP A 47 -3.19 -13.50 6.41
N LEU A 48 -3.56 -12.21 6.34
CA LEU A 48 -4.96 -11.77 6.34
C LEU A 48 -5.67 -12.14 5.03
N ASP A 49 -5.04 -11.91 3.88
CA ASP A 49 -5.63 -12.15 2.55
C ASP A 49 -5.94 -13.65 2.33
N ASP A 50 -5.12 -14.53 2.90
CA ASP A 50 -5.27 -15.99 2.83
C ASP A 50 -6.24 -16.56 3.87
N HIS A 51 -6.63 -15.77 4.88
CA HIS A 51 -7.46 -16.27 5.98
C HIS A 51 -8.94 -16.35 5.53
N PRO A 52 -9.64 -17.49 5.75
CA PRO A 52 -10.96 -17.74 5.16
C PRO A 52 -12.10 -16.89 5.73
N GLU A 53 -11.86 -16.16 6.82
CA GLU A 53 -12.84 -15.29 7.49
C GLU A 53 -12.63 -13.80 7.18
N THR A 54 -11.73 -13.47 6.27
CA THR A 54 -11.35 -12.10 5.95
C THR A 54 -11.40 -11.85 4.45
N ASP A 55 -11.96 -10.70 4.09
CA ASP A 55 -11.80 -10.11 2.77
C ASP A 55 -10.90 -8.87 2.90
N VAL A 56 -9.76 -8.88 2.21
CA VAL A 56 -8.74 -7.82 2.36
C VAL A 56 -8.71 -6.93 1.13
N TYR A 57 -8.83 -5.62 1.37
CA TYR A 57 -8.77 -4.59 0.34
C TYR A 57 -7.68 -3.59 0.68
N ILE A 58 -7.04 -3.03 -0.34
CA ILE A 58 -6.13 -1.88 -0.16
C ILE A 58 -6.92 -0.62 -0.41
N LEU A 59 -7.14 0.18 0.65
CA LEU A 59 -7.77 1.48 0.56
C LEU A 59 -6.72 2.59 0.72
N THR A 60 -6.46 3.37 -0.35
CA THR A 60 -5.44 4.42 -0.33
C THR A 60 -5.95 5.74 -0.87
N ALA A 61 -5.49 6.84 -0.28
CA ALA A 61 -5.66 8.16 -0.87
C ALA A 61 -4.55 8.43 -1.89
N PRO A 62 -4.86 9.02 -3.06
CA PRO A 62 -3.85 9.49 -3.99
C PRO A 62 -3.32 10.86 -3.57
N SER A 63 -2.11 11.20 -4.02
CA SER A 63 -1.65 12.60 -4.06
C SER A 63 -2.23 13.27 -5.29
N VAL A 64 -3.11 14.26 -5.09
CA VAL A 64 -3.70 15.03 -6.20
C VAL A 64 -2.69 15.94 -6.90
N HIS A 65 -1.50 16.10 -6.34
CA HIS A 65 -0.38 16.84 -6.94
C HIS A 65 0.50 15.98 -7.84
N ASN A 66 0.24 14.67 -7.92
CA ASN A 66 0.98 13.73 -8.75
C ASN A 66 0.01 12.81 -9.49
N SER A 67 -0.25 13.08 -10.77
CA SER A 67 -1.11 12.22 -11.59
C SER A 67 -0.56 10.78 -11.71
N HIS A 68 0.76 10.60 -11.70
CA HIS A 68 1.40 9.29 -11.75
C HIS A 68 1.20 8.48 -10.46
N CYS A 69 0.88 9.14 -9.35
CA CYS A 69 0.58 8.47 -8.07
C CYS A 69 -0.48 7.38 -8.21
N TYR A 70 -1.48 7.59 -9.08
CA TYR A 70 -2.57 6.63 -9.28
C TYR A 70 -2.05 5.32 -9.88
N SER A 71 -1.34 5.40 -11.02
CA SER A 71 -0.79 4.22 -11.69
C SER A 71 0.33 3.59 -10.87
N GLU A 72 1.23 4.38 -10.31
CA GLU A 72 2.38 3.87 -9.56
C GLU A 72 1.96 3.12 -8.29
N LYS A 73 0.90 3.55 -7.61
CA LYS A 73 0.37 2.80 -6.46
C LYS A 73 -0.21 1.46 -6.90
N ARG A 74 -0.90 1.40 -8.04
CA ARG A 74 -1.38 0.14 -8.62
C ARG A 74 -0.23 -0.79 -9.00
N ASP A 75 0.81 -0.25 -9.62
CA ASP A 75 1.99 -1.02 -10.03
C ASP A 75 2.80 -1.51 -8.83
N TRP A 76 2.89 -0.70 -7.77
CA TRP A 76 3.47 -1.11 -6.49
C TRP A 76 2.73 -2.32 -5.90
N VAL A 77 1.39 -2.29 -5.92
CA VAL A 77 0.56 -3.40 -5.43
C VAL A 77 0.82 -4.65 -6.26
N GLU A 78 0.84 -4.58 -7.59
CA GLU A 78 1.18 -5.74 -8.42
C GLU A 78 2.58 -6.28 -8.09
N LYS A 79 3.57 -5.40 -7.97
CA LYS A 79 4.98 -5.75 -7.72
C LYS A 79 5.16 -6.58 -6.45
N TYR A 80 4.50 -6.20 -5.35
CA TYR A 80 4.72 -6.85 -4.04
C TYR A 80 3.62 -7.83 -3.64
N LEU A 81 2.39 -7.64 -4.15
CA LEU A 81 1.20 -8.38 -3.74
C LEU A 81 0.49 -9.08 -4.92
N GLY A 82 1.00 -8.96 -6.14
CA GLY A 82 0.51 -9.68 -7.31
C GLY A 82 -0.80 -9.11 -7.87
N LEU A 83 -1.11 -9.53 -9.09
CA LEU A 83 -2.22 -8.99 -9.86
C LEU A 83 -3.60 -9.25 -9.24
N SER A 84 -3.79 -10.37 -8.52
CA SER A 84 -5.05 -10.67 -7.84
C SER A 84 -5.42 -9.61 -6.80
N VAL A 85 -4.42 -9.05 -6.12
CA VAL A 85 -4.65 -8.01 -5.10
C VAL A 85 -4.96 -6.65 -5.74
N VAL A 86 -4.52 -6.42 -6.98
CA VAL A 86 -4.89 -5.21 -7.73
C VAL A 86 -6.40 -5.12 -7.96
N GLU A 87 -7.10 -6.25 -8.10
CA GLU A 87 -8.57 -6.28 -8.22
C GLU A 87 -9.26 -5.76 -6.95
N ASN A 88 -8.58 -5.84 -5.80
CA ASN A 88 -9.05 -5.36 -4.49
C ASN A 88 -8.46 -3.98 -4.11
N LEU A 89 -7.79 -3.29 -5.04
CA LEU A 89 -7.25 -1.95 -4.82
C LEU A 89 -8.30 -0.86 -5.04
N ILE A 90 -8.49 -0.01 -4.02
CA ILE A 90 -9.38 1.14 -4.05
C ILE A 90 -8.55 2.41 -3.82
N ILE A 91 -8.52 3.29 -4.82
CA ILE A 91 -7.86 4.59 -4.75
C ILE A 91 -8.93 5.69 -4.63
N THR A 92 -8.97 6.40 -3.50
CA THR A 92 -9.97 7.43 -3.23
C THR A 92 -9.49 8.49 -2.25
N PRO A 93 -9.79 9.78 -2.47
CA PRO A 93 -9.53 10.83 -1.48
C PRO A 93 -10.50 10.79 -0.27
N HIS A 94 -11.58 10.00 -0.34
CA HIS A 94 -12.65 9.93 0.67
C HIS A 94 -12.88 8.50 1.15
N LYS A 95 -12.14 8.08 2.18
CA LYS A 95 -12.18 6.74 2.76
C LYS A 95 -13.53 6.41 3.40
N ASN A 96 -14.23 7.40 3.95
CA ASN A 96 -15.57 7.27 4.55
C ASN A 96 -16.66 6.78 3.58
N LEU A 97 -16.44 6.86 2.27
CA LEU A 97 -17.41 6.36 1.28
C LEU A 97 -17.32 4.85 1.07
N ASN A 98 -16.34 4.18 1.68
CA ASN A 98 -16.13 2.74 1.62
C ASN A 98 -16.61 2.08 2.91
N LYS A 99 -16.87 0.78 2.83
CA LYS A 99 -17.41 -0.01 3.94
C LYS A 99 -16.47 -1.15 4.28
N GLY A 100 -16.41 -1.48 5.56
CA GLY A 100 -15.63 -2.59 6.09
C GLY A 100 -15.70 -2.62 7.61
N HIS A 101 -15.28 -3.75 8.20
CA HIS A 101 -15.27 -3.91 9.66
C HIS A 101 -14.11 -3.14 10.31
N TYR A 102 -12.96 -3.10 9.63
CA TYR A 102 -11.74 -2.45 10.10
C TYR A 102 -11.08 -1.64 8.99
N LEU A 103 -10.41 -0.56 9.37
CA LEU A 103 -9.51 0.21 8.52
C LEU A 103 -8.18 0.36 9.25
N ILE A 104 -7.08 -0.11 8.67
CA ILE A 104 -5.72 0.08 9.20
C ILE A 104 -5.11 1.29 8.51
N ASP A 105 -4.90 2.36 9.27
CA ASP A 105 -4.47 3.66 8.76
C ASP A 105 -3.48 4.31 9.72
N ASP A 106 -2.48 5.01 9.20
CA ASP A 106 -1.51 5.78 10.00
C ASP A 106 -2.08 7.13 10.48
N MET A 107 -3.11 7.64 9.80
CA MET A 107 -3.72 8.93 10.14
C MET A 107 -5.06 8.77 10.85
N ALA A 108 -5.27 9.49 11.95
CA ALA A 108 -6.55 9.49 12.66
C ALA A 108 -7.67 10.27 11.94
N SER A 109 -7.34 11.23 11.06
CA SER A 109 -8.32 12.05 10.35
C SER A 109 -7.78 12.69 9.06
N GLY A 110 -8.68 13.23 8.23
CA GLY A 110 -8.36 14.15 7.13
C GLY A 110 -8.56 13.61 5.72
N LYS A 111 -8.77 12.28 5.57
CA LYS A 111 -9.17 11.64 4.31
C LYS A 111 -10.45 10.82 4.48
N GLY A 112 -11.25 11.12 5.50
CA GLY A 112 -12.52 10.48 5.80
C GLY A 112 -12.43 9.26 6.71
N GLN A 113 -11.23 8.81 7.08
CA GLN A 113 -11.09 7.68 8.00
C GLN A 113 -11.67 7.96 9.40
N GLU A 114 -11.75 9.23 9.82
CA GLU A 114 -12.43 9.65 11.04
C GLU A 114 -13.94 9.39 11.04
N SER A 115 -14.53 9.17 9.85
CA SER A 115 -15.95 8.88 9.64
C SER A 115 -16.14 7.53 8.93
N PHE A 116 -15.15 6.65 8.99
CA PHE A 116 -15.29 5.28 8.50
C PHE A 116 -16.30 4.52 9.37
N GLU A 117 -17.20 3.76 8.75
CA GLU A 117 -18.29 3.06 9.46
C GLU A 117 -17.76 1.97 10.41
N GLY A 118 -16.66 1.32 10.03
CA GLY A 118 -15.97 0.32 10.84
C GLY A 118 -15.02 0.90 11.89
N SER A 119 -14.20 0.03 12.48
CA SER A 119 -13.21 0.42 13.49
C SER A 119 -11.88 0.84 12.84
N LEU A 120 -11.38 2.01 13.22
CA LEU A 120 -10.03 2.46 12.82
C LEU A 120 -8.97 1.83 13.73
N ILE A 121 -8.06 1.05 13.13
CA ILE A 121 -6.80 0.63 13.75
C ILE A 121 -5.76 1.68 13.37
N LEU A 122 -5.38 2.53 14.34
CA LEU A 122 -4.40 3.59 14.12
C LEU A 122 -2.98 3.01 14.14
N PHE A 123 -2.43 2.74 12.97
CA PHE A 123 -1.09 2.18 12.77
C PHE A 123 0.00 3.19 13.19
N GLY A 124 1.06 2.71 13.81
CA GLY A 124 2.10 3.55 14.41
C GLY A 124 1.71 4.20 15.75
N SER A 125 0.54 3.86 16.30
CA SER A 125 0.13 4.32 17.64
C SER A 125 0.76 3.51 18.77
N ASN A 126 0.52 3.90 20.03
CA ASN A 126 0.96 3.12 21.19
C ASN A 126 0.34 1.72 21.26
N GLU A 127 -0.88 1.54 20.73
CA GLU A 127 -1.59 0.25 20.74
C GLU A 127 -1.18 -0.62 19.55
N PHE A 128 -0.97 -0.01 18.39
CA PHE A 128 -0.59 -0.68 17.15
C PHE A 128 0.69 -0.07 16.55
N PRO A 129 1.85 -0.20 17.21
CA PRO A 129 3.09 0.44 16.76
C PRO A 129 3.63 -0.12 15.43
N ASP A 130 3.24 -1.32 15.04
CA ASP A 130 3.81 -2.07 13.92
C ASP A 130 2.87 -3.18 13.41
N TRP A 131 3.30 -3.90 12.36
CA TRP A 131 2.53 -5.02 11.83
C TRP A 131 2.44 -6.23 12.76
N ALA A 132 3.37 -6.39 13.69
CA ALA A 132 3.35 -7.50 14.64
C ALA A 132 2.19 -7.34 15.64
N SER A 133 1.98 -6.13 16.15
CA SER A 133 0.84 -5.79 17.02
C SER A 133 -0.51 -5.90 16.30
N VAL A 134 -0.60 -5.46 15.04
CA VAL A 134 -1.80 -5.63 14.21
C VAL A 134 -2.11 -7.12 13.99
N ARG A 135 -1.11 -7.93 13.62
CA ARG A 135 -1.30 -9.37 13.44
C ARG A 135 -1.79 -10.05 14.72
N ALA A 136 -1.15 -9.76 15.85
CA ALA A 136 -1.54 -10.33 17.15
C ALA A 136 -2.98 -9.97 17.57
N PHE A 137 -3.48 -8.81 17.14
CA PHE A 137 -4.89 -8.43 17.35
C PHE A 137 -5.84 -9.29 16.53
N PHE A 138 -5.56 -9.48 15.23
CA PHE A 138 -6.40 -10.30 14.36
C PHE A 138 -6.30 -11.79 14.68
N GLU A 139 -5.14 -12.31 15.06
CA GLU A 139 -5.01 -13.70 15.53
C GLU A 139 -5.96 -14.00 16.70
N LYS A 140 -6.07 -13.08 17.66
CA LYS A 140 -7.01 -13.22 18.78
C LYS A 140 -8.48 -13.07 18.37
N SER A 141 -8.73 -12.24 17.35
CA SER A 141 -10.09 -11.92 16.89
C SER A 141 -10.65 -13.02 15.99
N LEU A 142 -9.78 -13.67 15.20
CA LEU A 142 -10.11 -14.70 14.23
C LEU A 142 -9.97 -16.12 14.78
N ASP A 143 -9.25 -16.31 15.90
CA ASP A 143 -9.21 -17.59 16.61
C ASP A 143 -9.67 -17.45 18.08
N PRO A 144 -10.98 -17.34 18.33
CA PRO A 144 -11.50 -17.24 19.69
C PRO A 144 -11.37 -18.55 20.50
N ASN A 145 -10.97 -19.68 19.90
CA ASN A 145 -10.97 -21.01 20.54
C ASN A 145 -9.66 -21.82 20.43
N GLY A 146 -8.60 -21.28 19.84
CA GLY A 146 -7.26 -21.91 19.82
C GLY A 146 -7.17 -23.14 18.94
N SER A 147 -7.64 -23.09 17.68
CA SER A 147 -7.45 -24.20 16.74
C SER A 147 -6.25 -23.95 15.83
N LEU A 148 -5.22 -24.80 15.98
CA LEU A 148 -3.98 -24.80 15.20
C LEU A 148 -4.23 -24.62 13.70
N ALA A 149 -3.53 -23.63 13.12
CA ALA A 149 -3.50 -23.33 11.70
C ALA A 149 -3.26 -24.59 10.86
N LYS A 150 -4.09 -24.79 9.84
CA LYS A 150 -3.77 -25.72 8.76
C LYS A 150 -2.66 -25.08 7.92
N THR A 151 -1.55 -25.80 7.75
CA THR A 151 -0.49 -25.46 6.81
C THR A 151 -1.09 -25.29 5.41
N GLY A 152 -1.09 -24.05 4.92
CA GLY A 152 -1.61 -23.70 3.61
C GLY A 152 -0.60 -23.98 2.48
N PRO A 153 -1.03 -23.91 1.21
CA PRO A 153 -0.17 -24.19 0.04
C PRO A 153 1.03 -23.23 -0.10
N TRP A 154 1.01 -22.11 0.63
CA TRP A 154 1.95 -21.01 0.55
C TRP A 154 3.36 -21.33 1.06
N ASP A 155 3.51 -22.29 1.99
CA ASP A 155 4.84 -22.74 2.47
C ASP A 155 5.68 -23.40 1.35
N ALA A 156 5.02 -23.92 0.30
CA ALA A 156 5.68 -24.53 -0.84
C ALA A 156 6.07 -23.52 -1.93
N PHE A 157 5.40 -22.36 -2.02
CA PHE A 157 5.62 -21.39 -3.09
C PHE A 157 6.87 -20.53 -2.86
N PHE A 158 7.12 -20.09 -1.62
CA PHE A 158 8.33 -19.33 -1.26
C PHE A 158 9.62 -20.16 -1.27
N ASN A 159 9.53 -21.50 -1.28
CA ASN A 159 10.66 -22.40 -1.40
C ASN A 159 10.95 -22.85 -2.84
N SER A 160 10.19 -22.35 -3.83
CA SER A 160 10.45 -22.62 -5.24
C SER A 160 11.32 -21.52 -5.84
N GLU A 161 12.56 -21.86 -6.20
CA GLU A 161 13.43 -21.04 -7.04
C GLU A 161 12.82 -20.95 -8.44
N SER A 162 11.90 -20.00 -8.65
CA SER A 162 11.49 -19.63 -10.01
C SER A 162 11.27 -18.14 -10.12
N GLY A 163 12.34 -17.47 -10.58
CA GLY A 163 12.28 -16.41 -11.58
C GLY A 163 11.51 -15.15 -11.19
N VAL A 164 12.24 -14.23 -10.56
CA VAL A 164 12.02 -12.78 -10.70
C VAL A 164 11.69 -12.47 -12.16
N THR A 165 10.52 -11.90 -12.43
CA THR A 165 10.28 -11.26 -13.72
C THR A 165 11.17 -10.04 -13.80
N ASP A 166 12.03 -10.01 -14.81
CA ASP A 166 13.02 -8.96 -15.05
C ASP A 166 12.39 -7.56 -15.02
N ASP A 167 12.96 -6.74 -14.12
CA ASP A 167 13.21 -5.30 -14.20
C ASP A 167 12.15 -4.41 -14.90
N PHE A 168 11.12 -4.04 -14.15
CA PHE A 168 10.50 -2.73 -14.29
C PHE A 168 10.93 -1.87 -13.08
N GLY A 169 11.87 -0.95 -13.30
CA GLY A 169 12.18 0.13 -12.37
C GLY A 169 13.37 -0.08 -11.43
N LEU A 170 14.25 -1.06 -11.66
CA LEU A 170 15.58 -1.08 -11.03
C LEU A 170 16.58 -0.26 -11.84
N ASN A 171 16.45 -0.21 -13.16
CA ASN A 171 17.24 0.68 -14.02
C ASN A 171 16.57 2.04 -14.21
N GLN A 172 17.11 3.07 -13.55
CA GLN A 172 16.75 4.49 -13.73
C GLN A 172 17.03 5.06 -15.14
N GLU A 173 17.47 4.23 -16.09
CA GLU A 173 17.67 4.62 -17.49
C GLU A 173 16.36 4.62 -18.30
N ASP A 174 15.32 3.94 -17.84
CA ASP A 174 13.99 3.95 -18.46
C ASP A 174 13.19 5.20 -18.06
N ARG A 175 13.71 6.33 -18.54
CA ARG A 175 13.15 7.69 -18.42
C ARG A 175 12.13 7.99 -19.50
N ASP A 176 11.56 6.98 -20.14
CA ASP A 176 10.60 7.17 -21.24
C ASP A 176 9.37 7.97 -20.80
N TRP A 177 9.00 7.90 -19.51
CA TRP A 177 7.94 8.71 -18.91
C TRP A 177 8.26 10.21 -18.82
N LEU A 178 9.54 10.62 -18.78
CA LEU A 178 9.92 12.05 -18.84
C LEU A 178 9.62 12.68 -20.20
N ASN A 179 9.47 11.85 -21.24
CA ASN A 179 9.13 12.29 -22.60
C ASN A 179 7.62 12.15 -22.91
N MET A 180 6.82 11.60 -21.98
CA MET A 180 5.37 11.58 -22.13
C MET A 180 4.83 13.00 -22.02
N LYS A 181 4.26 13.50 -23.13
CA LYS A 181 3.51 14.76 -23.11
C LYS A 181 2.15 14.51 -22.47
N PRO A 182 1.63 15.43 -21.64
CA PRO A 182 0.26 15.32 -21.18
C PRO A 182 -0.68 15.37 -22.38
N GLU A 183 -1.38 14.27 -22.66
CA GLU A 183 -2.54 14.27 -23.54
C GLU A 183 -3.75 14.69 -22.69
N GLY A 184 -4.11 15.97 -22.82
CA GLY A 184 -5.21 16.55 -22.05
C GLY A 184 -5.07 18.05 -21.90
N LYS A 185 -5.04 18.78 -23.03
CA LYS A 185 -5.49 20.17 -23.04
C LYS A 185 -6.96 20.16 -23.41
N GLU A 186 -7.83 20.08 -22.41
CA GLU A 186 -9.14 20.70 -22.58
C GLU A 186 -8.92 22.20 -22.30
N ASP A 187 -8.91 22.99 -23.36
CA ASP A 187 -9.07 24.43 -23.25
C ASP A 187 -10.48 24.65 -22.67
N LEU A 188 -10.54 25.17 -21.43
CA LEU A 188 -11.80 25.58 -20.83
C LEU A 188 -12.20 26.92 -21.47
N ASP A 189 -13.22 26.88 -22.32
CA ASP A 189 -13.98 28.05 -22.79
C ASP A 189 -14.74 28.73 -21.63
#